data_AF-A0A1V0QY87-F1
#
_entry.id   AF-A0A1V0QY87-F1
#
_cell.length_a   1.000
_cell.length_b   1.000
_cell.length_c   1.000
_cell.angle_alpha   90.00
_cell.angle_beta   90.00
_cell.angle_gamma   90.00
#
_symmetry.space_group_name_H-M   'P 1'
#
loop_
_entity.id
_entity.type
_entity.pdbx_description
1 polymer ?
#
loop_
_entity_poly.entity_id
_entity_poly.type
_entity_poly.pdbx_seq_one_letter_code
_entity_poly.pdbx_strand_id
1 'polypeptide(L)' 'MPPKPEEALTALADAERSLSESRTIDLAGAPAELARLLASVAACGAVHAYLLTSNPGATS' A
#
# COMPACT_ATOMS: atom_id res chain seq x y z
N MET A 1 -16.28 9.82 -6.06
CA MET A 1 -14.82 9.98 -6.25
C MET A 1 -14.39 11.28 -5.58
N PRO A 2 -13.19 11.36 -5.03
CA PRO A 2 -12.66 12.60 -4.45
C PRO A 2 -12.69 13.73 -5.50
N PRO A 3 -13.09 14.96 -5.12
CA PRO A 3 -13.28 16.07 -6.04
C PRO A 3 -11.97 16.63 -6.59
N LYS A 4 -10.84 16.38 -5.94
CA LYS A 4 -9.53 16.88 -6.34
C LYS A 4 -8.50 15.76 -6.54
N PRO A 5 -7.57 15.89 -7.50
CA PRO A 5 -6.54 14.89 -7.74
C PRO A 5 -5.69 14.55 -6.52
N GLU A 6 -5.34 15.55 -5.70
CA GLU A 6 -4.56 15.34 -4.47
C GLU A 6 -5.33 14.51 -3.44
N GLU A 7 -6.63 14.77 -3.26
CA GLU A 7 -7.49 14.00 -2.37
C GLU A 7 -7.67 12.56 -2.86
N ALA A 8 -7.67 12.35 -4.19
CA ALA A 8 -7.70 11.02 -4.78
C ALA A 8 -6.40 10.24 -4.53
N LEU A 9 -5.24 10.89 -4.64
CA LEU A 9 -3.95 10.27 -4.34
C LEU A 9 -3.81 9.92 -2.86
N THR A 10 -4.25 10.80 -1.96
CA THR A 10 -4.29 10.50 -0.51
C THR A 10 -5.19 9.32 -0.21
N ALA A 11 -6.42 9.31 -0.75
CA ALA A 11 -7.35 8.21 -0.53
C ALA A 11 -6.81 6.87 -1.06
N LEU A 12 -6.11 6.89 -2.21
CA LEU A 12 -5.47 5.69 -2.76
C LEU A 12 -4.31 5.23 -1.88
N ALA A 13 -3.47 6.15 -1.39
CA ALA A 13 -2.36 5.80 -0.50
C ALA A 13 -2.84 5.17 0.81
N ASP A 14 -3.93 5.67 1.39
CA ASP A 14 -4.51 5.11 2.61
C ASP A 14 -5.11 3.72 2.36
N ALA A 15 -5.75 3.51 1.22
CA ALA A 15 -6.24 2.20 0.82
C ALA A 15 -5.10 1.17 0.64
N GLU A 16 -4.01 1.56 -0.03
CA GLU A 16 -2.81 0.71 -0.18
C GLU A 16 -2.17 0.36 1.18
N ARG A 17 -2.07 1.34 2.09
CA ARG A 17 -1.55 1.12 3.45
C ARG A 17 -2.43 0.13 4.22
N SER A 18 -3.75 0.36 4.25
CA SER A 18 -4.69 -0.51 4.96
C SER A 18 -4.64 -1.95 4.44
N LEU A 19 -4.55 -2.12 3.12
CA LEU A 19 -4.47 -3.44 2.51
C LEU A 19 -3.12 -4.14 2.78
N SER A 20 -2.02 -3.38 2.78
CA SER A 20 -0.71 -3.89 3.20
C SER A 20 -0.70 -4.36 4.65
N GLU A 21 -1.30 -3.58 5.56
CA GLU A 21 -1.44 -3.93 6.97
C GLU A 21 -2.27 -5.20 7.17
N SER A 22 -3.43 -5.31 6.48
CA SER A 22 -4.26 -6.53 6.53
C SER A 22 -3.47 -7.76 6.12
N ARG A 23 -2.71 -7.70 5.01
CA ARG A 23 -1.88 -8.83 4.54
C ARG A 23 -0.76 -9.19 5.52
N THR A 24 -0.22 -8.20 6.22
CA THR A 24 0.80 -8.39 7.25
C THR A 24 0.23 -9.08 8.49
N ILE A 25 -1.04 -8.81 8.81
CA ILE A 25 -1.76 -9.53 9.88
C ILE A 25 -2.07 -10.97 9.43
N ASP A 26 -2.61 -11.14 8.22
CA ASP A 26 -3.05 -12.45 7.72
C ASP A 26 -1.90 -13.45 7.56
N LEU A 27 -0.70 -12.99 7.18
CA LEU A 27 0.44 -13.88 6.96
C LEU A 27 0.89 -14.60 8.24
N ALA A 28 0.59 -14.07 9.43
CA ALA A 28 0.92 -14.70 10.71
C ALA A 28 0.20 -16.05 10.91
N GLY A 29 -0.96 -16.24 10.28
CA GLY A 29 -1.74 -17.48 10.30
C GLY A 29 -1.55 -18.36 9.06
N ALA A 30 -0.73 -17.95 8.09
CA ALA A 30 -0.61 -18.62 6.81
C ALA A 30 0.47 -19.72 6.81
N PRO A 31 0.31 -20.79 6.00
CA PRO A 31 1.40 -21.72 5.71
C PRO A 31 2.61 -21.00 5.11
N ALA A 32 3.82 -21.54 5.33
CA ALA A 32 5.09 -20.85 5.04
C ALA A 32 5.18 -20.21 3.63
N GLU A 33 4.77 -20.92 2.58
CA GLU A 33 4.84 -20.39 1.22
C GLU A 33 3.83 -19.25 1.00
N LEU A 34 2.60 -19.39 1.50
CA LEU A 34 1.60 -18.33 1.45
C LEU A 34 2.03 -17.11 2.27
N ALA A 35 2.66 -17.33 3.43
CA ALA A 35 3.17 -16.24 4.25
C ALA A 35 4.25 -15.43 3.51
N ARG A 36 5.15 -16.08 2.77
CA ARG A 36 6.14 -15.39 1.92
C ARG A 36 5.50 -14.59 0.80
N LEU A 37 4.48 -15.14 0.13
CA LEU A 37 3.74 -14.43 -0.91
C LEU A 37 3.03 -13.20 -0.34
N LEU A 38 2.32 -13.35 0.79
CA LEU A 38 1.66 -12.25 1.47
C LEU A 38 2.64 -11.17 1.92
N ALA A 39 3.81 -11.56 2.43
CA ALA A 39 4.87 -10.62 2.81
C ALA A 39 5.35 -9.79 1.62
N SER A 40 5.59 -10.43 0.47
CA SER A 40 6.01 -9.74 -0.77
C SER A 40 4.94 -8.76 -1.26
N VAL A 41 3.67 -9.19 -1.27
CA VAL A 41 2.56 -8.34 -1.72
C VAL A 41 2.28 -7.19 -0.75
N ALA A 42 2.39 -7.42 0.56
CA ALA A 42 2.31 -6.37 1.57
C ALA A 42 3.43 -5.33 1.37
N ALA A 43 4.68 -5.77 1.21
CA ALA A 43 5.80 -4.88 0.95
C ALA A 43 5.58 -4.00 -0.30
N CYS A 44 5.05 -4.58 -1.38
CA CYS A 44 4.71 -3.83 -2.59
C CYS A 44 3.64 -2.76 -2.33
N GLY A 45 2.57 -3.10 -1.61
CA GLY A 45 1.53 -2.14 -1.22
C GLY A 45 2.05 -1.00 -0.33
N ALA A 46 2.95 -1.31 0.61
CA ALA A 46 3.61 -0.29 1.43
C ALA A 46 4.47 0.67 0.58
N VAL A 47 5.18 0.14 -0.42
CA VAL A 47 5.95 0.96 -1.39
C VAL A 47 5.02 1.83 -2.23
N HIS A 48 3.88 1.31 -2.70
CA HIS A 48 2.90 2.11 -3.44
C HIS A 48 2.35 3.25 -2.58
N ALA A 49 1.95 2.98 -1.34
CA ALA A 49 1.50 4.02 -0.41
C ALA A 49 2.59 5.09 -0.19
N TYR A 50 3.86 4.68 -0.10
CA TYR A 50 4.99 5.60 -0.02
C TYR A 50 5.13 6.46 -1.27
N LEU A 51 5.08 5.89 -2.47
CA LEU A 51 5.23 6.62 -3.74
C LEU A 51 4.06 7.56 -4.04
N LEU A 52 2.85 7.21 -3.58
CA LEU A 52 1.67 8.06 -3.75
C LEU A 52 1.70 9.31 -2.85
N THR A 53 2.42 9.24 -1.72
CA THR A 53 2.55 10.33 -0.75
C THR A 53 3.88 11.08 -0.85
N SER A 54 4.92 10.40 -1.32
CA SER A 54 6.22 10.95 -1.65
C SER A 54 6.14 11.32 -3.12
N ASN A 55 5.81 12.56 -3.43
CA ASN A 55 5.70 13.01 -4.81
C ASN A 55 7.06 13.58 -5.29
N PRO A 56 7.93 12.79 -5.95
CA PRO A 56 9.19 13.28 -6.53
C PRO A 56 9.00 14.10 -7.81
N GLY A 57 7.76 14.21 -8.33
CA GLY A 57 7.46 14.79 -9.65
C GLY A 57 6.82 16.19 -9.67
N ALA A 58 6.36 16.75 -8.54
CA ALA A 58 5.80 18.13 -8.53
C ALA A 58 6.81 19.22 -8.17
N THR A 59 8.11 18.90 -8.21
CA THR A 59 9.20 19.88 -8.08
C THR A 59 10.03 20.05 -9.37
N SER A 60 9.52 19.61 -10.53
CA SER A 60 10.16 19.84 -11.84
C SER A 60 9.22 20.53 -12.81
#